data_AF-A0A1C5D9Q2-F1
#
_entry.id   AF-A0A1C5D9Q2-F1
#
_cell.length_a   1.000
_cell.length_b   1.000
_cell.length_c   1.000
_cell.angle_alpha   90.00
_cell.angle_beta   90.00
_cell.angle_gamma   90.00
#
_symmetry.space_group_name_H-M   'P 1'
#
loop_
_entity.id
_entity.type
_entity.pdbx_description
1 polymer ?
#
loop_
_entity_poly.entity_id
_entity_poly.type
_entity_poly.pdbx_seq_one_letter_code
_entity_poly.pdbx_strand_id
1 'polypeptide(L)'
;MGGRRGTPGAGERDPFAPFEALAEAMGALRERYGAGGRPRDLVREAQMRLRLRAARKEFGDTVAVVCGAWHVPALRERTTLTADRALLKGLPKVKTELTWVPWTHRRLARSSGYGAGIDSPGWYGHLFHAPDRPVERWLTKVAGLLREEDRIVSSAHVIEAVRLADTLAAMRGRPLPGLGETTDAVRAVMCEGSDVPLALVHDRLVVGDVLGEVPESAPAVPLQRDLGRQQRSLRLRPEALERELELDLRGDTDAGRSRLLHRLRLLGIGWGELGSSRGSTGTFRETWRLRWEPELSVRVAEAGVWGTTVAAAARARAEADAADTGALADVTALAERCLLAGLPDALPAVMRALADRAALDTDVGHLAQALPALVRSLRYGDVRGTDTHALSDVAAALAERVFVGLPPACTALDSDAAEQMRGHVDAVHTSVGLLGEALGSATGTDPGAASGTGGA
;
A
#
# COMPACT_ATOMS: atom_id res chain seq x y z
N MET A 1 -3.64 -41.67 -32.94
CA MET A 1 -4.55 -41.34 -34.07
C MET A 1 -4.08 -40.03 -34.69
N GLY A 2 -3.75 -40.05 -35.98
CA GLY A 2 -3.13 -38.93 -36.69
C GLY A 2 -4.11 -37.79 -36.94
N GLY A 3 -3.80 -36.61 -36.42
CA GLY A 3 -4.44 -35.35 -36.81
C GLY A 3 -3.66 -34.73 -37.96
N ARG A 4 -4.30 -34.64 -39.13
CA ARG A 4 -3.84 -33.88 -40.29
C ARG A 4 -3.45 -32.46 -39.86
N ARG A 5 -2.16 -32.12 -39.95
CA ARG A 5 -1.74 -30.71 -40.03
C ARG A 5 -2.22 -30.22 -41.40
N GLY A 6 -3.22 -29.35 -41.41
CA GLY A 6 -3.52 -28.56 -42.61
C GLY A 6 -2.28 -27.75 -42.97
N THR A 7 -1.84 -27.85 -44.21
CA THR A 7 -0.86 -26.93 -44.80
C THR A 7 -1.42 -25.51 -44.71
N PRO A 8 -0.75 -24.57 -44.01
CA PRO A 8 -1.15 -23.17 -44.04
C PRO A 8 -1.03 -22.64 -45.48
N GLY A 9 -1.99 -21.83 -45.90
CA GLY A 9 -1.89 -21.10 -47.16
C GLY A 9 -0.64 -20.22 -47.18
N ALA A 10 -0.02 -20.06 -48.35
CA ALA A 10 1.15 -19.22 -48.56
C ALA A 10 0.85 -17.77 -48.15
N GLY A 11 1.14 -17.41 -46.90
CA GLY A 11 0.88 -16.08 -46.33
C GLY A 11 0.68 -16.06 -44.81
N GLU A 12 0.24 -17.16 -44.19
CA GLU A 12 0.11 -17.23 -42.72
C GLU A 12 1.48 -17.52 -42.08
N ARG A 13 2.04 -16.52 -41.40
CA ARG A 13 3.20 -16.72 -40.53
C ARG A 13 2.79 -17.65 -39.38
N ASP A 14 3.50 -18.76 -39.21
CA ASP A 14 3.33 -19.65 -38.07
C ASP A 14 3.50 -18.86 -36.75
N PRO A 15 2.45 -18.72 -35.92
CA PRO A 15 2.51 -17.95 -34.68
C PRO A 15 3.47 -18.57 -33.65
N PHE A 16 3.83 -19.85 -33.82
CA PHE A 16 4.77 -20.55 -32.94
C PHE A 16 6.23 -20.45 -33.41
N ALA A 17 6.49 -20.02 -34.65
CA ALA A 17 7.85 -19.92 -35.18
C ALA A 17 8.80 -19.05 -34.33
N PRO A 18 8.38 -17.90 -33.77
CA PRO A 18 9.24 -17.13 -32.86
C PRO A 18 9.63 -17.90 -31.59
N PHE A 19 8.73 -18.74 -31.06
CA PHE A 19 9.01 -19.54 -29.87
C PHE A 19 9.99 -20.67 -30.16
N GLU A 20 9.88 -21.32 -31.33
CA GLU A 20 10.84 -22.33 -31.76
C GLU A 20 12.23 -21.73 -31.99
N ALA A 21 12.31 -20.59 -32.68
CA ALA A 21 13.58 -19.89 -32.89
C ALA A 21 14.25 -19.47 -31.57
N LEU A 22 13.44 -18.99 -30.61
CA LEU A 22 13.96 -18.65 -29.27
C LEU A 22 14.42 -19.90 -28.50
N ALA A 23 13.69 -21.02 -28.61
CA ALA A 23 14.07 -22.27 -27.98
C ALA A 23 15.39 -22.82 -28.54
N GLU A 24 15.59 -22.74 -29.86
CA GLU A 24 16.83 -23.12 -30.54
C GLU A 24 18.00 -22.23 -30.09
N ALA A 25 17.81 -20.90 -30.07
CA ALA A 25 18.81 -19.96 -29.61
C ALA A 25 19.23 -20.22 -28.14
N MET A 26 18.27 -20.48 -27.25
CA MET A 26 18.56 -20.85 -25.85
C MET A 26 19.26 -22.21 -25.75
N GLY A 27 18.92 -23.16 -26.62
CA GLY A 27 19.61 -24.45 -26.72
C GLY A 27 21.09 -24.28 -27.08
N ALA A 28 21.40 -23.53 -28.14
CA ALA A 28 22.77 -23.24 -28.56
C ALA A 28 23.59 -22.53 -27.47
N LEU A 29 22.97 -21.60 -26.73
CA LEU A 29 23.63 -20.96 -25.58
C LEU A 29 23.93 -21.97 -24.46
N ARG A 30 23.01 -22.89 -24.16
CA ARG A 30 23.22 -23.94 -23.15
C ARG A 30 24.30 -24.94 -23.55
N GLU A 31 24.41 -25.27 -24.83
CA GLU A 31 25.49 -26.14 -25.34
C GLU A 31 26.86 -25.48 -25.16
N ARG A 32 26.96 -24.17 -25.44
CA ARG A 32 28.22 -23.43 -25.35
C ARG A 32 28.64 -23.08 -23.93
N TYR A 33 27.69 -22.71 -23.08
CA TYR A 33 27.96 -22.15 -21.74
C TYR A 33 27.49 -23.06 -20.59
N GLY A 34 26.95 -24.24 -20.90
CA GLY A 34 26.32 -25.14 -19.94
C GLY A 34 24.98 -24.60 -19.43
N ALA A 35 24.44 -25.26 -18.40
CA ALA A 35 23.20 -24.86 -17.73
C ALA A 35 23.36 -23.61 -16.83
N GLY A 36 23.90 -22.51 -17.38
CA GLY A 36 23.76 -21.16 -16.82
C GLY A 36 24.65 -20.87 -15.61
N GLY A 37 25.64 -21.73 -15.34
CA GLY A 37 26.64 -21.52 -14.29
C GLY A 37 26.10 -21.53 -12.85
N ARG A 38 24.80 -21.84 -12.62
CA ARG A 38 24.19 -21.85 -11.29
C ARG A 38 23.60 -23.23 -10.98
N PRO A 39 24.18 -24.00 -10.04
CA PRO A 39 23.66 -25.30 -9.63
C PRO A 39 22.17 -25.31 -9.23
N ARG A 40 21.65 -24.15 -8.78
CA ARG A 40 20.23 -23.98 -8.42
C ARG A 40 19.27 -24.14 -9.61
N ASP A 41 19.70 -23.85 -10.84
CA ASP A 41 18.82 -23.95 -12.01
C ASP A 41 18.50 -25.41 -12.35
N LEU A 42 19.45 -26.34 -12.19
CA LEU A 42 19.20 -27.77 -12.39
C LEU A 42 18.15 -28.31 -11.41
N VAL A 43 18.23 -27.89 -10.14
CA VAL A 43 17.24 -28.25 -9.10
C VAL A 43 15.87 -27.64 -9.42
N ARG A 44 15.84 -26.38 -9.85
CA ARG A 44 14.62 -25.68 -10.28
C ARG A 44 13.96 -26.38 -11.46
N GLU A 45 14.73 -26.72 -12.49
CA GLU A 45 14.27 -27.38 -13.70
C GLU A 45 13.74 -28.80 -13.41
N ALA A 46 14.41 -29.55 -12.52
CA ALA A 46 13.91 -30.84 -12.05
C ALA A 46 12.55 -30.72 -11.36
N GLN A 47 12.38 -29.72 -10.49
CA GLN A 47 11.09 -29.44 -9.86
C GLN A 47 10.03 -29.03 -10.89
N MET A 48 10.37 -28.19 -11.87
CA MET A 48 9.45 -27.80 -12.95
C MET A 48 8.99 -29.00 -13.77
N ARG A 49 9.89 -29.91 -14.16
CA ARG A 49 9.55 -31.16 -14.86
C ARG A 49 8.64 -32.06 -14.02
N LEU A 50 8.90 -32.18 -12.71
CA LEU A 50 8.01 -32.94 -11.82
C LEU A 50 6.60 -32.33 -11.73
N ARG A 51 6.49 -31.01 -11.64
CA ARG A 51 5.20 -30.30 -11.67
C ARG A 51 4.48 -30.46 -13.00
N LEU A 52 5.20 -30.41 -14.12
CA LEU A 52 4.64 -30.66 -15.44
C LEU A 52 4.10 -32.10 -15.57
N ARG A 53 4.84 -33.10 -15.09
CA ARG A 53 4.34 -34.50 -15.07
C ARG A 53 3.09 -34.66 -14.21
N ALA A 54 3.04 -34.00 -13.04
CA ALA A 54 1.87 -34.01 -12.17
C ALA A 54 0.65 -33.36 -12.85
N ALA A 55 0.84 -32.17 -13.44
CA ALA A 55 -0.20 -31.46 -14.18
C ALA A 55 -0.72 -32.29 -15.36
N ARG A 56 0.17 -32.96 -16.12
CA ARG A 56 -0.26 -33.84 -17.21
C ARG A 56 -1.08 -35.03 -16.73
N LYS A 57 -0.72 -35.61 -15.59
CA LYS A 57 -1.47 -36.71 -14.99
C LYS A 57 -2.88 -36.27 -14.55
N GLU A 58 -3.00 -35.04 -14.06
CA GLU A 58 -4.25 -34.50 -13.52
C GLU A 58 -5.17 -33.92 -14.60
N PHE A 59 -4.61 -33.18 -15.56
CA PHE A 59 -5.35 -32.39 -16.54
C PHE A 59 -5.20 -32.88 -17.99
N GLY A 60 -4.43 -33.93 -18.22
CA GLY A 60 -4.15 -34.47 -19.56
C GLY A 60 -2.98 -33.79 -20.28
N ASP A 61 -2.80 -34.11 -21.57
CA ASP A 61 -1.60 -33.70 -22.33
C ASP A 61 -1.64 -32.26 -22.87
N THR A 62 -2.81 -31.61 -22.83
CA THR A 62 -2.99 -30.23 -23.32
C THR A 62 -2.56 -29.22 -22.24
N VAL A 63 -1.24 -29.05 -22.07
CA VAL A 63 -0.67 -28.14 -21.06
C VAL A 63 0.10 -27.00 -21.73
N ALA A 64 -0.25 -25.76 -21.39
CA ALA A 64 0.54 -24.58 -21.69
C ALA A 64 1.50 -24.26 -20.54
N VAL A 65 2.76 -23.94 -20.84
CA VAL A 65 3.78 -23.63 -19.83
C VAL A 65 4.29 -22.22 -20.04
N VAL A 66 4.12 -21.37 -19.02
CA VAL A 66 4.70 -20.02 -18.99
C VAL A 66 5.99 -20.08 -18.16
N CYS A 67 7.14 -19.89 -18.82
CA CYS A 67 8.44 -19.92 -18.17
C CYS A 67 9.43 -18.97 -18.87
N GLY A 68 10.52 -18.64 -18.19
CA GLY A 68 11.62 -17.90 -18.84
C GLY A 68 12.24 -18.73 -19.96
N ALA A 69 12.55 -18.09 -21.08
CA ALA A 69 13.03 -18.74 -22.31
C ALA A 69 14.22 -19.70 -22.07
N TRP A 70 15.11 -19.33 -21.14
CA TRP A 70 16.27 -20.15 -20.72
C TRP A 70 15.90 -21.58 -20.31
N HIS A 71 14.72 -21.78 -19.71
CA HIS A 71 14.28 -23.07 -19.20
C HIS A 71 13.59 -23.94 -20.25
N VAL A 72 13.22 -23.38 -21.42
CA VAL A 72 12.47 -24.11 -22.45
C VAL A 72 13.19 -25.38 -22.91
N PRO A 73 14.50 -25.38 -23.22
CA PRO A 73 15.21 -26.61 -23.59
C PRO A 73 15.17 -27.66 -22.48
N ALA A 74 15.34 -27.25 -21.21
CA ALA A 74 15.35 -28.15 -20.06
C ALA A 74 14.00 -28.84 -19.80
N LEU A 75 12.89 -28.20 -20.16
CA LEU A 75 11.56 -28.78 -20.05
C LEU A 75 11.21 -29.72 -21.21
N ARG A 76 11.88 -29.55 -22.36
CA ARG A 76 11.76 -30.43 -23.53
C ARG A 76 12.66 -31.65 -23.45
N GLU A 77 13.71 -31.60 -22.63
CA GLU A 77 14.66 -32.70 -22.42
C GLU A 77 13.98 -33.95 -21.85
N ARG A 78 14.40 -35.12 -22.33
CA ARG A 78 13.93 -36.42 -21.83
C ARG A 78 14.72 -36.84 -20.59
N THR A 79 14.22 -36.47 -19.42
CA THR A 79 14.80 -36.89 -18.13
C THR A 79 13.94 -37.95 -17.44
N THR A 80 14.57 -38.87 -16.70
CA THR A 80 13.84 -39.85 -15.89
C THR A 80 13.31 -39.22 -14.60
N LEU A 81 12.19 -39.75 -14.10
CA LEU A 81 11.61 -39.31 -12.82
C LEU A 81 12.55 -39.56 -11.63
N THR A 82 13.35 -40.62 -11.69
CA THR A 82 14.37 -40.94 -10.67
C THR A 82 15.49 -39.89 -10.64
N ALA A 83 15.98 -39.47 -11.80
CA ALA A 83 17.03 -38.45 -11.90
C ALA A 83 16.55 -37.10 -11.34
N ASP A 84 15.33 -36.66 -11.68
CA ASP A 84 14.77 -35.41 -11.14
C ASP A 84 14.59 -35.47 -9.61
N ARG A 85 14.14 -36.61 -9.06
CA ARG A 85 14.00 -36.79 -7.61
C ARG A 85 15.33 -36.81 -6.87
N ALA A 86 16.39 -37.31 -7.51
CA ALA A 86 17.72 -37.34 -6.92
C ALA A 86 18.25 -35.92 -6.65
N LEU A 87 18.00 -34.98 -7.57
CA LEU A 87 18.42 -33.57 -7.44
C LEU A 87 17.71 -32.80 -6.31
N LEU A 88 16.53 -33.26 -5.89
CA LEU A 88 15.73 -32.65 -4.83
C LEU A 88 15.94 -33.32 -3.46
N LYS A 89 16.66 -34.45 -3.41
CA LYS A 89 16.86 -35.22 -2.19
C LYS A 89 17.76 -34.44 -1.22
N GLY A 90 17.37 -34.40 0.06
CA GLY A 90 18.16 -33.78 1.12
C GLY A 90 18.01 -32.26 1.24
N LEU A 91 17.18 -31.62 0.41
CA LEU A 91 16.91 -30.18 0.55
C LEU A 91 16.04 -29.89 1.78
N PRO A 92 16.34 -28.81 2.53
CA PRO A 92 15.52 -28.40 3.67
C PRO A 92 14.11 -28.02 3.19
N LYS A 93 13.11 -28.49 3.92
CA LYS A 93 11.70 -28.17 3.65
C LYS A 93 11.26 -27.06 4.57
N VAL A 94 10.67 -26.02 4.00
CA VAL A 94 10.06 -24.91 4.74
C VAL A 94 8.58 -24.89 4.40
N LYS A 95 7.72 -24.67 5.40
CA LYS A 95 6.30 -24.41 5.14
C LYS A 95 6.21 -23.04 4.46
N THR A 96 5.69 -23.02 3.25
CA THR A 96 5.52 -21.80 2.46
C THR A 96 4.04 -21.54 2.24
N GLU A 97 3.62 -20.31 2.46
CA GLU A 97 2.33 -19.80 2.01
C GLU A 97 2.54 -18.93 0.77
N LEU A 98 1.57 -18.97 -0.15
CA LEU A 98 1.57 -18.16 -1.38
C LEU A 98 0.36 -17.24 -1.32
N THR A 99 0.54 -15.97 -1.64
CA THR A 99 -0.56 -15.02 -1.85
C THR A 99 -0.35 -14.28 -3.15
N TRP A 100 -1.45 -13.81 -3.74
CA TRP A 100 -1.41 -12.94 -4.91
C TRP A 100 -1.42 -11.48 -4.45
N VAL A 101 -0.53 -10.68 -5.03
CA VAL A 101 -0.45 -9.24 -4.80
C VAL A 101 -0.96 -8.52 -6.05
N PRO A 102 -1.97 -7.66 -5.94
CA PRO A 102 -2.38 -6.82 -7.06
C PRO A 102 -1.30 -5.78 -7.35
N TRP A 103 -0.92 -5.66 -8.62
CA TRP A 103 0.01 -4.63 -9.08
C TRP A 103 -0.73 -3.54 -9.82
N THR A 104 -0.24 -2.30 -9.69
CA THR A 104 -0.69 -1.21 -10.56
C THR A 104 0.08 -1.25 -11.87
N HIS A 105 -0.55 -0.77 -12.93
CA HIS A 105 0.11 -0.54 -14.22
C HIS A 105 1.41 0.28 -14.05
N ARG A 106 1.38 1.36 -13.28
CA ARG A 106 2.55 2.20 -13.00
C ARG A 106 3.71 1.42 -12.38
N ARG A 107 3.43 0.44 -11.50
CA ARG A 107 4.48 -0.43 -10.94
C ARG A 107 4.96 -1.52 -11.87
N LEU A 108 4.10 -1.98 -12.77
CA LEU A 108 4.53 -2.88 -13.85
C LEU A 108 5.44 -2.17 -14.85
N ALA A 109 5.38 -0.83 -14.94
CA ALA A 109 6.19 -0.07 -15.87
C ALA A 109 7.68 -0.21 -15.59
N ARG A 110 8.51 -0.44 -16.62
CA ARG A 110 9.98 -0.51 -16.48
C ARG A 110 10.56 0.76 -15.86
N SER A 111 9.98 1.93 -16.17
CA SER A 111 10.37 3.23 -15.62
C SER A 111 10.27 3.32 -14.09
N SER A 112 9.47 2.45 -13.46
CA SER A 112 9.36 2.38 -11.99
C SER A 112 10.52 1.67 -11.30
N GLY A 113 11.52 1.20 -12.06
CA GLY A 113 12.67 0.44 -11.55
C GLY A 113 12.42 -1.07 -11.42
N TYR A 114 11.25 -1.56 -11.86
CA TYR A 114 11.00 -3.01 -11.91
C TYR A 114 11.78 -3.64 -13.06
N GLY A 115 12.79 -4.46 -12.73
CA GLY A 115 13.72 -5.02 -13.72
C GLY A 115 13.09 -5.95 -14.77
N ALA A 116 11.89 -6.47 -14.52
CA ALA A 116 11.07 -7.22 -15.48
C ALA A 116 9.89 -6.41 -16.02
N GLY A 117 9.92 -5.08 -15.83
CA GLY A 117 8.83 -4.20 -16.20
C GLY A 117 8.56 -4.13 -17.68
N ILE A 118 7.30 -3.87 -17.98
CA ILE A 118 6.74 -3.69 -19.33
C ILE A 118 6.72 -2.21 -19.69
N ASP A 119 6.92 -1.87 -20.96
CA ASP A 119 7.07 -0.46 -21.33
C ASP A 119 5.72 0.28 -21.36
N SER A 120 4.63 -0.42 -21.69
CA SER A 120 3.32 0.20 -21.93
C SER A 120 2.15 -0.64 -21.38
N PRO A 121 2.05 -0.80 -20.04
CA PRO A 121 1.06 -1.66 -19.39
C PRO A 121 -0.37 -1.34 -19.81
N GLY A 122 -0.75 -0.06 -19.87
CA GLY A 122 -2.10 0.36 -20.26
C GLY A 122 -2.44 0.07 -21.71
N TRP A 123 -1.48 0.15 -22.62
CA TRP A 123 -1.67 -0.27 -24.01
C TRP A 123 -1.87 -1.79 -24.12
N TYR A 124 -1.07 -2.60 -23.44
CA TYR A 124 -1.22 -4.06 -23.47
C TYR A 124 -2.54 -4.51 -22.82
N GLY A 125 -2.93 -3.89 -21.70
CA GLY A 125 -4.24 -4.11 -21.08
C GLY A 125 -5.39 -3.74 -22.02
N HIS A 126 -5.28 -2.64 -22.75
CA HIS A 126 -6.26 -2.29 -23.78
C HIS A 126 -6.39 -3.34 -24.87
N LEU A 127 -5.27 -3.79 -25.46
CA LEU A 127 -5.29 -4.83 -26.49
C LEU A 127 -5.92 -6.14 -25.99
N PHE A 128 -5.68 -6.51 -24.73
CA PHE A 128 -6.26 -7.70 -24.13
C PHE A 128 -7.79 -7.62 -24.01
N HIS A 129 -8.32 -6.43 -23.67
CA HIS A 129 -9.76 -6.22 -23.48
C HIS A 129 -10.51 -5.76 -24.74
N ALA A 130 -9.80 -5.33 -25.79
CA ALA A 130 -10.38 -4.87 -27.04
C ALA A 130 -10.05 -5.83 -28.21
N PRO A 131 -10.69 -7.03 -28.26
CA PRO A 131 -10.44 -8.02 -29.31
C PRO A 131 -10.91 -7.55 -30.70
N ASP A 132 -11.88 -6.63 -30.77
CA ASP A 132 -12.31 -5.98 -32.01
C ASP A 132 -11.95 -4.48 -32.02
N ARG A 133 -11.53 -3.97 -33.19
CA ARG A 133 -11.23 -2.54 -33.42
C ARG A 133 -10.33 -1.91 -32.34
N PRO A 134 -9.15 -2.49 -32.06
CA PRO A 134 -8.26 -2.04 -31.00
C PRO A 134 -7.78 -0.59 -31.23
N VAL A 135 -7.56 -0.18 -32.48
CA VAL A 135 -7.04 1.15 -32.82
C VAL A 135 -8.11 2.22 -32.61
N GLU A 136 -9.31 2.00 -33.12
CA GLU A 136 -10.42 2.96 -33.05
C GLU A 136 -10.87 3.16 -31.60
N ARG A 137 -10.97 2.08 -30.82
CA ARG A 137 -11.31 2.17 -29.40
C ARG A 137 -10.22 2.86 -28.59
N TRP A 138 -8.95 2.61 -28.92
CA TRP A 138 -7.84 3.30 -28.27
C TRP A 138 -7.89 4.80 -28.52
N LEU A 139 -8.00 5.21 -29.78
CA LEU A 139 -8.03 6.63 -30.15
C LEU A 139 -9.29 7.33 -29.63
N THR A 140 -10.42 6.60 -29.52
CA THR A 140 -11.61 7.12 -28.83
C THR A 140 -11.35 7.34 -27.35
N LYS A 141 -10.66 6.40 -26.67
CA LYS A 141 -10.27 6.53 -25.26
C LYS A 141 -9.33 7.72 -25.04
N VAL A 142 -8.36 7.93 -25.94
CA VAL A 142 -7.46 9.09 -25.92
C VAL A 142 -8.25 10.39 -26.07
N ALA A 143 -9.17 10.46 -27.04
CA ALA A 143 -10.03 11.63 -27.21
C ALA A 143 -10.92 11.90 -25.98
N GLY A 144 -11.38 10.85 -25.29
CA GLY A 144 -12.10 10.97 -24.02
C GLY A 144 -11.25 11.66 -22.95
N LEU A 145 -10.04 11.15 -22.69
CA LEU A 145 -9.11 11.76 -21.73
C LEU A 145 -8.82 13.23 -22.07
N LEU A 146 -8.53 13.53 -23.34
CA LEU A 146 -8.22 14.90 -23.74
C LEU A 146 -9.41 15.85 -23.51
N ARG A 147 -10.65 15.39 -23.70
CA ARG A 147 -11.86 16.19 -23.40
C ARG A 147 -12.07 16.40 -21.91
N GLU A 148 -11.77 15.40 -21.08
CA GLU A 148 -11.83 15.53 -19.62
C GLU A 148 -10.85 16.61 -19.11
N GLU A 149 -9.82 16.89 -19.89
CA GLU A 149 -8.78 17.91 -19.64
C GLU A 149 -9.01 19.17 -20.49
N ASP A 150 -10.29 19.45 -20.80
CA ASP A 150 -10.80 20.63 -21.52
C ASP A 150 -10.20 20.87 -22.92
N ARG A 151 -9.70 19.82 -23.60
CA ARG A 151 -9.25 19.91 -24.99
C ARG A 151 -10.40 19.66 -25.97
N ILE A 152 -10.43 20.45 -27.05
CA ILE A 152 -11.45 20.35 -28.10
C ILE A 152 -11.06 19.24 -29.09
N VAL A 153 -11.47 17.99 -28.79
CA VAL A 153 -11.26 16.84 -29.69
C VAL A 153 -12.61 16.34 -30.19
N SER A 154 -12.91 16.50 -31.48
CA SER A 154 -14.16 16.00 -32.10
C SER A 154 -14.02 14.56 -32.63
N SER A 155 -15.14 13.94 -33.06
CA SER A 155 -15.12 12.64 -33.74
C SER A 155 -14.34 12.65 -35.04
N ALA A 156 -14.28 13.79 -35.75
CA ALA A 156 -13.47 13.95 -36.95
C ALA A 156 -11.97 13.73 -36.68
N HIS A 157 -11.48 14.20 -35.53
CA HIS A 157 -10.09 13.96 -35.11
C HIS A 157 -9.81 12.48 -34.85
N VAL A 158 -10.78 11.75 -34.29
CA VAL A 158 -10.63 10.29 -34.07
C VAL A 158 -10.55 9.56 -35.42
N ILE A 159 -11.46 9.87 -36.35
CA ILE A 159 -11.47 9.26 -37.69
C ILE A 159 -10.15 9.53 -38.42
N GLU A 160 -9.67 10.77 -38.38
CA GLU A 160 -8.41 11.15 -39.02
C GLU A 160 -7.20 10.50 -38.36
N ALA A 161 -7.17 10.41 -37.02
CA ALA A 161 -6.09 9.73 -36.31
C ALA A 161 -6.04 8.22 -36.62
N VAL A 162 -7.19 7.56 -36.78
CA VAL A 162 -7.24 6.15 -37.22
C VAL A 162 -6.63 6.03 -38.61
N ARG A 163 -7.09 6.85 -39.56
CA ARG A 163 -6.59 6.86 -40.94
C ARG A 163 -5.09 7.12 -41.01
N LEU A 164 -4.59 8.05 -40.21
CA LEU A 164 -3.16 8.36 -40.13
C LEU A 164 -2.37 7.20 -39.52
N ALA A 165 -2.86 6.57 -38.45
CA ALA A 165 -2.21 5.41 -37.85
C ALA A 165 -2.10 4.23 -38.84
N ASP A 166 -3.15 3.96 -39.61
CA ASP A 166 -3.13 2.95 -40.68
C ASP A 166 -2.12 3.28 -41.78
N THR A 167 -2.08 4.55 -42.20
CA THR A 167 -1.12 5.03 -43.20
C THR A 167 0.32 4.86 -42.70
N LEU A 168 0.59 5.22 -41.44
CA LEU A 168 1.90 5.05 -40.81
C LEU A 168 2.29 3.58 -40.70
N ALA A 169 1.35 2.70 -40.36
CA ALA A 169 1.59 1.26 -40.31
C ALA A 169 1.98 0.72 -41.69
N ALA A 170 1.26 1.10 -42.74
CA ALA A 170 1.56 0.72 -44.11
C ALA A 170 2.95 1.22 -44.57
N MET A 171 3.27 2.50 -44.30
CA MET A 171 4.59 3.07 -44.61
C MET A 171 5.73 2.36 -43.88
N ARG A 172 5.47 1.82 -42.68
CA ARG A 172 6.45 1.08 -41.87
C ARG A 172 6.45 -0.43 -42.15
N GLY A 173 5.68 -0.89 -43.14
CA GLY A 173 5.57 -2.32 -43.48
C GLY A 173 4.99 -3.17 -42.35
N ARG A 174 4.16 -2.59 -41.49
CA ARG A 174 3.51 -3.29 -40.38
C ARG A 174 2.11 -3.75 -40.81
N PRO A 175 1.67 -4.95 -40.40
CA PRO A 175 0.35 -5.46 -40.79
C PRO A 175 -0.79 -4.72 -40.10
N LEU A 176 -0.55 -4.10 -38.94
CA LEU A 176 -1.52 -3.33 -38.15
C LEU A 176 -0.81 -2.19 -37.41
N PRO A 177 -1.50 -1.07 -37.11
CA PRO A 177 -0.97 -0.02 -36.23
C PRO A 177 -0.70 -0.56 -34.83
N GLY A 178 0.50 -0.28 -34.31
CA GLY A 178 0.82 -0.47 -32.90
C GLY A 178 0.84 0.85 -32.15
N LEU A 179 1.33 0.80 -30.91
CA LEU A 179 1.41 1.97 -30.05
C LEU A 179 2.22 3.13 -30.66
N GLY A 180 3.30 2.84 -31.39
CA GLY A 180 4.10 3.88 -32.05
C GLY A 180 3.28 4.66 -33.08
N GLU A 181 2.60 3.96 -33.99
CA GLU A 181 1.76 4.57 -35.02
C GLU A 181 0.57 5.34 -34.41
N THR A 182 -0.07 4.80 -33.37
CA THR A 182 -1.19 5.50 -32.71
C THR A 182 -0.73 6.72 -31.93
N THR A 183 0.44 6.66 -31.28
CA THR A 183 1.03 7.81 -30.56
C THR A 183 1.38 8.93 -31.52
N ASP A 184 2.00 8.61 -32.66
CA ASP A 184 2.32 9.60 -33.70
C ASP A 184 1.06 10.24 -34.28
N ALA A 185 0.02 9.43 -34.50
CA ALA A 185 -1.27 9.94 -34.99
C ALA A 185 -1.96 10.85 -33.98
N VAL A 186 -1.95 10.51 -32.69
CA VAL A 186 -2.46 11.36 -31.60
C VAL A 186 -1.68 12.67 -31.55
N ARG A 187 -0.34 12.60 -31.63
CA ARG A 187 0.52 13.78 -31.64
C ARG A 187 0.13 14.75 -32.76
N ALA A 188 -0.02 14.24 -33.98
CA ALA A 188 -0.29 15.07 -35.15
C ALA A 188 -1.73 15.61 -35.16
N VAL A 189 -2.72 14.78 -34.84
CA VAL A 189 -4.14 15.10 -35.07
C VAL A 189 -4.83 15.67 -33.83
N MET A 190 -4.54 15.14 -32.64
CA MET A 190 -5.26 15.50 -31.40
C MET A 190 -4.47 16.43 -30.49
N CYS A 191 -3.17 16.57 -30.70
CA CYS A 191 -2.26 17.33 -29.86
C CYS A 191 -1.57 18.49 -30.60
N GLU A 192 -1.91 18.73 -31.87
CA GLU A 192 -1.35 19.82 -32.70
C GLU A 192 0.19 19.80 -32.74
N GLY A 193 0.79 18.62 -32.69
CA GLY A 193 2.25 18.42 -32.68
C GLY A 193 2.94 18.55 -31.32
N SER A 194 2.20 18.96 -30.27
CA SER A 194 2.74 19.23 -28.94
C SER A 194 2.95 17.97 -28.10
N ASP A 195 4.13 17.88 -27.46
CA ASP A 195 4.48 16.78 -26.55
C ASP A 195 3.85 16.93 -25.15
N VAL A 196 3.34 18.12 -24.80
CA VAL A 196 2.72 18.37 -23.48
C VAL A 196 1.42 17.57 -23.27
N PRO A 197 0.38 17.70 -24.12
CA PRO A 197 -0.81 16.87 -24.01
C PRO A 197 -0.52 15.39 -24.31
N LEU A 198 0.50 15.10 -25.13
CA LEU A 198 0.93 13.73 -25.40
C LEU A 198 1.52 13.05 -24.16
N ALA A 199 2.28 13.78 -23.34
CA ALA A 199 2.83 13.28 -22.08
C ALA A 199 1.72 12.87 -21.09
N LEU A 200 0.59 13.60 -21.08
CA LEU A 200 -0.57 13.25 -20.28
C LEU A 200 -1.21 11.93 -20.75
N VAL A 201 -1.38 11.76 -22.07
CA VAL A 201 -1.85 10.50 -22.67
C VAL A 201 -0.89 9.36 -22.33
N HIS A 202 0.41 9.61 -22.39
CA HIS A 202 1.41 8.62 -22.01
C HIS A 202 1.28 8.20 -20.55
N ASP A 203 1.23 9.16 -19.62
CA ASP A 203 1.13 8.88 -18.19
C ASP A 203 -0.18 8.16 -17.82
N ARG A 204 -1.33 8.69 -18.27
CA ARG A 204 -2.66 8.23 -17.84
C ARG A 204 -3.18 7.01 -18.61
N LEU A 205 -2.77 6.81 -19.86
CA LEU A 205 -3.28 5.72 -20.71
C LEU A 205 -2.22 4.72 -21.12
N VAL A 206 -1.06 5.16 -21.63
CA VAL A 206 -0.03 4.23 -22.13
C VAL A 206 0.61 3.45 -20.98
N VAL A 207 0.97 4.15 -19.91
CA VAL A 207 1.33 3.55 -18.63
C VAL A 207 0.04 3.22 -17.89
N GLY A 208 -0.68 4.25 -17.43
CA GLY A 208 -1.91 4.13 -16.68
C GLY A 208 -1.72 3.76 -15.20
N ASP A 209 -2.78 3.97 -14.43
CA ASP A 209 -2.78 3.81 -12.97
C ASP A 209 -3.70 2.67 -12.51
N VAL A 210 -4.15 1.80 -13.41
CA VAL A 210 -5.09 0.72 -13.08
C VAL A 210 -4.45 -0.24 -12.09
N LEU A 211 -5.12 -0.44 -10.95
CA LEU A 211 -4.79 -1.46 -9.95
C LEU A 211 -5.38 -2.80 -10.39
N GLY A 212 -4.57 -3.85 -10.42
CA GLY A 212 -5.04 -5.20 -10.68
C GLY A 212 -5.97 -5.72 -9.59
N GLU A 213 -6.71 -6.77 -9.91
CA GLU A 213 -7.65 -7.41 -8.97
C GLU A 213 -7.22 -8.84 -8.69
N VAL A 214 -7.47 -9.30 -7.46
CA VAL A 214 -7.23 -10.68 -7.02
C VAL A 214 -8.58 -11.30 -6.67
N PRO A 215 -8.95 -12.48 -7.24
CA PRO A 215 -10.21 -13.14 -6.93
C PRO A 215 -10.36 -13.47 -5.43
N GLU A 216 -11.58 -13.48 -4.91
CA GLU A 216 -11.83 -13.83 -3.50
C GLU A 216 -11.44 -15.28 -3.15
N SER A 217 -11.42 -16.18 -4.14
CA SER A 217 -10.98 -17.57 -3.99
C SER A 217 -9.47 -17.74 -3.97
N ALA A 218 -8.71 -16.69 -4.27
CA ALA A 218 -7.26 -16.73 -4.27
C ALA A 218 -6.74 -17.01 -2.84
N PRO A 219 -5.70 -17.83 -2.68
CA PRO A 219 -5.01 -17.96 -1.41
C PRO A 219 -4.57 -16.57 -0.92
N ALA A 220 -5.02 -16.19 0.27
CA ALA A 220 -4.70 -14.91 0.90
C ALA A 220 -4.31 -15.15 2.36
N VAL A 221 -3.34 -14.37 2.84
CA VAL A 221 -2.95 -14.37 4.25
C VAL A 221 -4.15 -13.96 5.09
N PRO A 222 -4.42 -14.58 6.26
CA PRO A 222 -5.61 -14.27 7.07
C PRO A 222 -5.84 -12.77 7.32
N LEU A 223 -4.75 -12.02 7.56
CA LEU A 223 -4.77 -10.57 7.76
C LEU A 223 -5.28 -9.80 6.53
N GLN A 224 -4.87 -10.20 5.32
CA GLN A 224 -5.33 -9.60 4.07
C GLN A 224 -6.84 -9.81 3.87
N ARG A 225 -7.35 -10.99 4.22
CA ARG A 225 -8.79 -11.29 4.18
C ARG A 225 -9.57 -10.44 5.19
N ASP A 226 -9.02 -10.24 6.38
CA ASP A 226 -9.63 -9.38 7.39
C ASP A 226 -9.69 -7.92 6.93
N LEU A 227 -8.58 -7.40 6.39
CA LEU A 227 -8.54 -6.06 5.82
C LEU A 227 -9.58 -5.88 4.71
N GLY A 228 -9.68 -6.83 3.76
CA GLY A 228 -10.68 -6.76 2.69
C GLY A 228 -12.13 -6.80 3.18
N ARG A 229 -12.41 -7.47 4.31
CA ARG A 229 -13.73 -7.42 4.96
C ARG A 229 -14.00 -6.05 5.60
N GLN A 230 -13.01 -5.46 6.27
CA GLN A 230 -13.15 -4.12 6.88
C GLN A 230 -13.31 -3.03 5.81
N GLN A 231 -12.54 -3.10 4.72
CA GLN A 231 -12.67 -2.19 3.56
C GLN A 231 -14.09 -2.20 2.97
N ARG A 232 -14.69 -3.39 2.78
CA ARG A 232 -16.07 -3.52 2.31
C ARG A 232 -17.09 -2.96 3.30
N SER A 233 -16.97 -3.31 4.57
CA SER A 233 -17.88 -2.84 5.63
C SER A 233 -17.86 -1.31 5.77
N LEU A 234 -16.68 -0.70 5.68
CA LEU A 234 -16.47 0.75 5.83
C LEU A 234 -16.61 1.50 4.49
N ARG A 235 -16.92 0.79 3.40
CA ARG A 235 -17.00 1.33 2.03
C ARG A 235 -15.75 2.11 1.63
N LEU A 236 -14.58 1.66 2.09
CA LEU A 236 -13.30 2.30 1.85
C LEU A 236 -12.53 1.47 0.81
N ARG A 237 -12.61 1.89 -0.46
CA ARG A 237 -11.98 1.17 -1.57
C ARG A 237 -10.51 1.60 -1.74
N PRO A 238 -9.58 0.64 -1.95
CA PRO A 238 -8.22 0.96 -2.34
C PRO A 238 -8.20 1.48 -3.76
N GLU A 239 -7.60 2.66 -3.95
CA GLU A 239 -7.49 3.34 -5.23
C GLU A 239 -6.03 3.74 -5.45
N ALA A 240 -5.52 3.52 -6.66
CA ALA A 240 -4.15 3.90 -7.00
C ALA A 240 -3.97 5.42 -7.13
N LEU A 241 -5.05 6.13 -7.49
CA LEU A 241 -5.08 7.58 -7.53
C LEU A 241 -5.22 8.15 -6.12
N GLU A 242 -4.60 9.31 -5.91
CA GLU A 242 -4.73 10.04 -4.66
C GLU A 242 -6.18 10.52 -4.50
N ARG A 243 -6.76 10.27 -3.32
CA ARG A 243 -8.09 10.73 -2.93
C ARG A 243 -8.04 11.40 -1.58
N GLU A 244 -8.55 12.63 -1.49
CA GLU A 244 -8.78 13.30 -0.21
C GLU A 244 -10.11 12.81 0.40
N LEU A 245 -10.07 12.49 1.70
CA LEU A 245 -11.20 11.98 2.47
C LEU A 245 -11.32 12.77 3.77
N GLU A 246 -12.41 13.52 3.92
CA GLU A 246 -12.78 14.17 5.17
C GLU A 246 -13.70 13.25 5.99
N LEU A 247 -13.40 13.07 7.27
CA LEU A 247 -14.11 12.20 8.19
C LEU A 247 -14.71 13.01 9.35
N ASP A 248 -16.00 12.79 9.66
CA ASP A 248 -16.64 13.27 10.89
C ASP A 248 -16.72 12.12 11.90
N LEU A 249 -15.91 12.21 12.97
CA LEU A 249 -15.75 11.15 13.97
C LEU A 249 -16.99 10.93 14.85
N ARG A 250 -18.03 11.77 14.74
CA ARG A 250 -19.31 11.55 15.44
C ARG A 250 -20.12 10.41 14.81
N GLY A 251 -19.87 10.09 13.54
CA GLY A 251 -20.51 8.99 12.85
C GLY A 251 -19.74 7.68 13.01
N ASP A 252 -20.43 6.59 13.33
CA ASP A 252 -19.81 5.26 13.54
C ASP A 252 -18.96 4.79 12.34
N THR A 253 -19.41 5.08 11.11
CA THR A 253 -18.71 4.67 9.88
C THR A 253 -17.39 5.41 9.72
N ASP A 254 -17.39 6.72 9.92
CA ASP A 254 -16.20 7.56 9.77
C ASP A 254 -15.22 7.37 10.92
N ALA A 255 -15.72 7.18 12.15
CA ALA A 255 -14.92 6.71 13.27
C ALA A 255 -14.30 5.33 12.99
N GLY A 256 -15.03 4.44 12.30
CA GLY A 256 -14.51 3.15 11.83
C GLY A 256 -13.40 3.28 10.80
N ARG A 257 -13.54 4.19 9.82
CA ARG A 257 -12.53 4.51 8.81
C ARG A 257 -11.26 5.07 9.43
N SER A 258 -11.38 6.05 10.33
CA SER A 258 -10.26 6.63 11.08
C SER A 258 -9.50 5.55 11.86
N ARG A 259 -10.20 4.72 12.65
CA ARG A 259 -9.60 3.62 13.42
C ARG A 259 -8.84 2.63 12.53
N LEU A 260 -9.40 2.25 11.38
CA LEU A 260 -8.72 1.36 10.44
C LEU A 260 -7.42 1.99 9.92
N LEU A 261 -7.45 3.25 9.48
CA LEU A 261 -6.28 3.94 8.95
C LEU A 261 -5.17 4.08 10.01
N HIS A 262 -5.52 4.41 11.25
CA HIS A 262 -4.56 4.47 12.36
C HIS A 262 -3.95 3.09 12.69
N ARG A 263 -4.76 2.02 12.70
CA ARG A 263 -4.24 0.65 12.91
C ARG A 263 -3.27 0.23 11.81
N LEU A 264 -3.55 0.56 10.56
CA LEU A 264 -2.66 0.28 9.44
C LEU A 264 -1.35 1.06 9.55
N ARG A 265 -1.39 2.32 9.99
CA ARG A 265 -0.18 3.11 10.28
C ARG A 265 0.68 2.50 11.38
N LEU A 266 0.08 1.98 12.46
CA LEU A 266 0.82 1.24 13.50
C LEU A 266 1.54 0.01 12.95
N LEU A 267 0.94 -0.66 11.96
CA LEU A 267 1.56 -1.80 11.26
C LEU A 267 2.60 -1.39 10.20
N GLY A 268 2.88 -0.09 10.02
CA GLY A 268 3.77 0.42 8.97
C GLY A 268 3.14 0.41 7.56
N ILE A 269 1.82 0.23 7.46
CA ILE A 269 1.04 0.22 6.22
C ILE A 269 0.49 1.64 5.99
N GLY A 270 1.25 2.46 5.26
CA GLY A 270 0.92 3.85 4.96
C GLY A 270 -0.13 4.02 3.86
N TRP A 271 -1.35 3.53 4.07
CA TRP A 271 -2.44 3.74 3.10
C TRP A 271 -2.95 5.20 3.11
N GLY A 272 -2.84 5.88 4.24
CA GLY A 272 -3.28 7.26 4.37
C GLY A 272 -2.30 8.13 5.14
N GLU A 273 -2.16 9.37 4.71
CA GLU A 273 -1.48 10.44 5.44
C GLU A 273 -2.51 11.41 6.01
N LEU A 274 -2.36 11.80 7.28
CA LEU A 274 -3.17 12.89 7.84
C LEU A 274 -2.74 14.20 7.18
N GLY A 275 -3.70 14.90 6.58
CA GLY A 275 -3.54 16.28 6.13
C GLY A 275 -3.75 17.27 7.26
N SER A 276 -3.26 18.50 7.07
CA SER A 276 -3.61 19.63 7.93
C SER A 276 -5.08 19.98 7.70
N SER A 277 -5.93 19.85 8.73
CA SER A 277 -7.31 20.31 8.65
C SER A 277 -7.33 21.83 8.43
N ARG A 278 -7.90 22.29 7.31
CA ARG A 278 -8.03 23.73 7.07
C ARG A 278 -9.07 24.28 8.04
N GLY A 279 -8.63 25.00 9.07
CA GLY A 279 -9.47 25.90 9.87
C GLY A 279 -10.44 25.24 10.86
N SER A 280 -10.11 24.08 11.45
CA SER A 280 -10.97 23.46 12.47
C SER A 280 -10.18 23.07 13.71
N THR A 281 -10.38 23.80 14.80
CA THR A 281 -9.92 23.52 16.17
C THR A 281 -10.65 22.33 16.83
N GLY A 282 -11.33 21.49 16.05
CA GLY A 282 -12.21 20.44 16.56
C GLY A 282 -11.56 19.05 16.48
N THR A 283 -11.50 18.34 17.61
CA THR A 283 -11.10 16.92 17.75
C THR A 283 -11.98 15.93 16.97
N PHE A 284 -13.03 16.41 16.30
CA PHE A 284 -14.04 15.59 15.63
C PHE A 284 -13.86 15.45 14.11
N ARG A 285 -12.94 16.20 13.48
CA ARG A 285 -12.70 16.11 12.03
C ARG A 285 -11.27 15.72 11.70
N GLU A 286 -11.13 14.76 10.79
CA GLU A 286 -9.84 14.33 10.24
C GLU A 286 -9.88 14.41 8.71
N THR A 287 -8.83 14.98 8.10
CA THR A 287 -8.65 14.98 6.65
C THR A 287 -7.51 14.02 6.30
N TRP A 288 -7.77 13.08 5.41
CA TRP A 288 -6.82 12.05 5.01
C TRP A 288 -6.57 12.12 3.51
N ARG A 289 -5.31 11.99 3.10
CA ARG A 289 -4.94 11.75 1.70
C ARG A 289 -4.62 10.26 1.56
N LEU A 290 -5.42 9.57 0.76
CA LEU A 290 -5.34 8.12 0.58
C LEU A 290 -4.74 7.81 -0.79
N ARG A 291 -3.76 6.90 -0.81
CA ARG A 291 -3.20 6.34 -2.04
C ARG A 291 -2.82 4.88 -1.80
N TRP A 292 -3.32 3.98 -2.62
CA TRP A 292 -2.99 2.56 -2.51
C TRP A 292 -1.86 2.18 -3.46
N GLU A 293 -0.73 1.79 -2.89
CA GLU A 293 0.43 1.28 -3.63
C GLU A 293 0.53 -0.25 -3.49
N PRO A 294 0.99 -0.99 -4.53
CA PRO A 294 1.16 -2.44 -4.46
C PRO A 294 2.00 -2.93 -3.27
N GLU A 295 2.98 -2.13 -2.84
CA GLU A 295 3.82 -2.37 -1.67
C GLU A 295 3.00 -2.54 -0.39
N LEU A 296 1.87 -1.83 -0.28
CA LEU A 296 1.01 -1.94 0.89
C LEU A 296 0.41 -3.33 1.01
N SER A 297 0.11 -4.00 -0.11
CA SER A 297 -0.32 -5.41 -0.08
C SER A 297 0.78 -6.35 0.41
N VAL A 298 2.05 -6.08 0.09
CA VAL A 298 3.20 -6.83 0.62
C VAL A 298 3.36 -6.57 2.12
N ARG A 299 3.30 -5.31 2.55
CA ARG A 299 3.38 -4.96 3.97
C ARG A 299 2.23 -5.56 4.79
N VAL A 300 1.03 -5.68 4.20
CA VAL A 300 -0.09 -6.40 4.82
C VAL A 300 0.24 -7.89 5.00
N ALA A 301 0.87 -8.54 4.02
CA ALA A 301 1.28 -9.93 4.16
C ALA A 301 2.38 -10.10 5.23
N GLU A 302 3.37 -9.21 5.27
CA GLU A 302 4.44 -9.18 6.28
C GLU A 302 3.90 -8.92 7.69
N ALA A 303 2.94 -8.01 7.82
CA ALA A 303 2.26 -7.71 9.08
C ALA A 303 1.47 -8.91 9.63
N GLY A 304 1.21 -9.93 8.80
CA GLY A 304 0.55 -11.17 9.21
C GLY A 304 1.28 -11.92 10.33
N VAL A 305 2.58 -11.66 10.53
CA VAL A 305 3.35 -12.23 11.65
C VAL A 305 2.84 -11.78 13.02
N TRP A 306 2.21 -10.59 13.09
CA TRP A 306 1.69 -10.01 14.32
C TRP A 306 0.27 -10.49 14.67
N GLY A 307 -0.47 -11.03 13.70
CA GLY A 307 -1.83 -11.51 13.94
C GLY A 307 -2.64 -11.76 12.68
N THR A 308 -3.80 -12.40 12.87
CA THR A 308 -4.71 -12.78 11.78
C THR A 308 -5.78 -11.74 11.47
N THR A 309 -5.95 -10.72 12.31
CA THR A 309 -6.87 -9.58 12.12
C THR A 309 -6.13 -8.26 12.27
N VAL A 310 -6.62 -7.19 11.65
CA VAL A 310 -5.95 -5.88 11.69
C VAL A 310 -5.87 -5.34 13.12
N ALA A 311 -6.92 -5.56 13.92
CA ALA A 311 -6.94 -5.14 15.32
C ALA A 311 -5.95 -5.93 16.18
N ALA A 312 -5.90 -7.27 16.05
CA ALA A 312 -4.98 -8.10 16.82
C ALA A 312 -3.52 -7.85 16.43
N ALA A 313 -3.24 -7.72 15.13
CA ALA A 313 -1.92 -7.41 14.62
C ALA A 313 -1.43 -6.04 15.11
N ALA A 314 -2.28 -4.99 15.02
CA ALA A 314 -1.91 -3.65 15.47
C ALA A 314 -1.69 -3.60 17.00
N ARG A 315 -2.48 -4.35 17.77
CA ARG A 315 -2.29 -4.53 19.22
C ARG A 315 -0.94 -5.17 19.52
N ALA A 316 -0.66 -6.34 18.95
CA ALA A 316 0.59 -7.07 19.20
C ALA A 316 1.81 -6.22 18.80
N ARG A 317 1.70 -5.47 17.69
CA ARG A 317 2.73 -4.53 17.27
C ARG A 317 2.93 -3.40 18.28
N ALA A 318 1.86 -2.79 18.77
CA ALA A 318 1.96 -1.76 19.80
C ALA A 318 2.56 -2.27 21.12
N GLU A 319 2.21 -3.49 21.54
CA GLU A 319 2.81 -4.12 22.73
C GLU A 319 4.32 -4.36 22.55
N ALA A 320 4.75 -4.80 21.37
CA ALA A 320 6.17 -4.96 21.05
C ALA A 320 6.92 -3.63 20.96
N ASP A 321 6.35 -2.64 20.27
CA ASP A 321 6.93 -1.30 20.18
C ASP A 321 7.08 -0.67 21.59
N ALA A 322 6.12 -0.89 22.50
CA ALA A 322 6.21 -0.42 23.89
C ALA A 322 7.37 -1.05 24.67
N ALA A 323 7.71 -2.31 24.39
CA ALA A 323 8.82 -3.01 25.03
C ALA A 323 10.19 -2.54 24.47
N ASP A 324 10.26 -2.31 23.16
CA ASP A 324 11.50 -1.96 22.45
C ASP A 324 11.86 -0.47 22.57
N THR A 325 10.87 0.39 22.79
CA THR A 325 11.07 1.85 22.80
C THR A 325 11.87 2.32 24.02
N GLY A 326 12.91 3.11 23.77
CA GLY A 326 13.81 3.66 24.78
C GLY A 326 13.33 4.95 25.45
N ALA A 327 12.83 5.89 24.65
CA ALA A 327 12.54 7.25 25.08
C ALA A 327 11.09 7.41 25.59
N LEU A 328 10.91 8.21 26.65
CA LEU A 328 9.60 8.47 27.22
C LEU A 328 8.63 9.10 26.21
N ALA A 329 9.11 10.07 25.43
CA ALA A 329 8.31 10.77 24.42
C ALA A 329 7.74 9.82 23.35
N ASP A 330 8.50 8.79 22.95
CA ASP A 330 8.07 7.81 21.95
C ASP A 330 6.99 6.88 22.49
N VAL A 331 7.08 6.47 23.77
CA VAL A 331 6.05 5.67 24.45
C VAL A 331 4.77 6.49 24.64
N THR A 332 4.88 7.78 24.97
CA THR A 332 3.74 8.68 25.00
C THR A 332 3.06 8.81 23.62
N ALA A 333 3.85 9.01 22.56
CA ALA A 333 3.31 9.06 21.21
C ALA A 333 2.66 7.74 20.79
N LEU A 334 3.16 6.59 21.28
CA LEU A 334 2.54 5.29 21.07
C LEU A 334 1.19 5.18 21.79
N ALA A 335 1.06 5.68 23.02
CA ALA A 335 -0.21 5.74 23.74
C ALA A 335 -1.26 6.55 22.96
N GLU A 336 -0.87 7.71 22.43
CA GLU A 336 -1.72 8.54 21.57
C GLU A 336 -2.16 7.76 20.32
N ARG A 337 -1.24 7.08 19.64
CA ARG A 337 -1.55 6.24 18.47
C ARG A 337 -2.50 5.09 18.82
N CYS A 338 -2.37 4.45 19.99
CA CYS A 338 -3.26 3.37 20.42
C CYS A 338 -4.70 3.85 20.65
N LEU A 339 -4.88 5.05 21.21
CA LEU A 339 -6.20 5.67 21.38
C LEU A 339 -6.82 6.03 20.02
N LEU A 340 -6.04 6.65 19.13
CA LEU A 340 -6.47 6.95 17.77
C LEU A 340 -6.76 5.67 16.94
N ALA A 341 -6.09 4.56 17.24
CA ALA A 341 -6.37 3.26 16.64
C ALA A 341 -7.55 2.53 17.30
N GLY A 342 -8.08 3.01 18.43
CA GLY A 342 -9.11 2.33 19.21
C GLY A 342 -8.67 0.94 19.65
N LEU A 343 -7.52 0.86 20.34
CA LEU A 343 -6.91 -0.36 20.86
C LEU A 343 -6.81 -0.32 22.39
N PRO A 344 -7.94 -0.38 23.13
CA PRO A 344 -7.93 -0.29 24.59
C PRO A 344 -7.11 -1.40 25.24
N ASP A 345 -7.13 -2.61 24.66
CA ASP A 345 -6.40 -3.76 25.19
C ASP A 345 -4.87 -3.61 25.13
N ALA A 346 -4.34 -2.72 24.28
CA ALA A 346 -2.90 -2.45 24.20
C ALA A 346 -2.46 -1.44 25.28
N LEU A 347 -3.38 -0.59 25.77
CA LEU A 347 -3.06 0.50 26.70
C LEU A 347 -2.41 0.00 27.99
N PRO A 348 -2.85 -1.09 28.65
CA PRO A 348 -2.19 -1.55 29.88
C PRO A 348 -0.70 -1.89 29.72
N ALA A 349 -0.28 -2.39 28.55
CA ALA A 349 1.14 -2.64 28.29
C ALA A 349 1.90 -1.33 28.05
N VAL A 350 1.35 -0.44 27.22
CA VAL A 350 1.95 0.87 26.93
C VAL A 350 2.04 1.74 28.18
N MET A 351 1.02 1.75 29.02
CA MET A 351 0.98 2.54 30.26
C MET A 351 1.97 2.03 31.30
N ARG A 352 2.19 0.71 31.39
CA ARG A 352 3.26 0.15 32.24
C ARG A 352 4.63 0.59 31.75
N ALA A 353 4.90 0.46 30.44
CA ALA A 353 6.15 0.94 29.87
C ALA A 353 6.36 2.45 30.11
N LEU A 354 5.30 3.24 29.97
CA LEU A 354 5.32 4.68 30.24
C LEU A 354 5.64 4.98 31.71
N ALA A 355 4.98 4.30 32.65
CA ALA A 355 5.22 4.47 34.09
C ALA A 355 6.64 4.06 34.47
N ASP A 356 7.13 2.92 33.95
CA ASP A 356 8.49 2.44 34.19
C ASP A 356 9.54 3.43 33.67
N ARG A 357 9.33 4.01 32.48
CA ARG A 357 10.25 5.01 31.93
C ARG A 357 10.16 6.34 32.65
N ALA A 358 8.96 6.81 32.97
CA ALA A 358 8.79 8.02 33.75
C ALA A 358 9.49 7.89 35.11
N ALA A 359 9.38 6.73 35.78
CA ALA A 359 10.05 6.45 37.05
C ALA A 359 11.58 6.52 36.97
N LEU A 360 12.16 6.10 35.84
CA LEU A 360 13.60 6.10 35.61
C LEU A 360 14.13 7.43 35.06
N ASP A 361 13.28 8.23 34.40
CA ASP A 361 13.69 9.51 33.83
C ASP A 361 13.78 10.57 34.92
N THR A 362 14.96 11.17 35.04
CA THR A 362 15.26 12.24 36.02
C THR A 362 15.36 13.60 35.35
N ASP A 363 15.31 13.66 34.02
CA ASP A 363 15.37 14.90 33.26
C ASP A 363 13.99 15.56 33.16
N VAL A 364 13.87 16.74 33.74
CA VAL A 364 12.62 17.51 33.79
C VAL A 364 12.21 18.00 32.40
N GLY A 365 13.16 18.24 31.49
CA GLY A 365 12.88 18.61 30.10
C GLY A 365 12.16 17.48 29.36
N HIS A 366 12.62 16.23 29.51
CA HIS A 366 11.98 15.07 28.90
C HIS A 366 10.56 14.83 29.46
N LEU A 367 10.38 14.97 30.78
CA LEU A 367 9.06 14.89 31.41
C LEU A 367 8.14 16.00 30.88
N ALA A 368 8.62 17.24 30.82
CA ALA A 368 7.85 18.38 30.32
C ALA A 368 7.49 18.24 28.84
N GLN A 369 8.33 17.60 28.03
CA GLN A 369 8.04 17.31 26.62
C GLN A 369 6.96 16.22 26.44
N ALA A 370 6.88 15.25 27.35
CA ALA A 370 5.92 14.14 27.29
C ALA A 370 4.50 14.55 27.72
N LEU A 371 4.35 15.46 28.68
CA LEU A 371 3.05 15.82 29.27
C LEU A 371 2.00 16.30 28.24
N PRO A 372 2.32 17.18 27.26
CA PRO A 372 1.32 17.67 26.32
C PRO A 372 0.68 16.57 25.47
N ALA A 373 1.44 15.56 25.08
CA ALA A 373 0.93 14.45 24.29
C ALA A 373 0.02 13.52 25.13
N LEU A 374 0.32 13.33 26.43
CA LEU A 374 -0.56 12.61 27.35
C LEU A 374 -1.88 13.36 27.58
N VAL A 375 -1.83 14.68 27.76
CA VAL A 375 -3.05 15.49 27.98
C VAL A 375 -3.93 15.54 26.73
N ARG A 376 -3.34 15.69 25.53
CA ARG A 376 -4.12 15.59 24.29
C ARG A 376 -4.79 14.23 24.16
N SER A 377 -4.09 13.17 24.53
CA SER A 377 -4.60 11.80 24.54
C SER A 377 -5.84 11.63 25.44
N LEU A 378 -5.89 12.31 26.59
CA LEU A 378 -7.07 12.33 27.47
C LEU A 378 -8.32 12.90 26.78
N ARG A 379 -8.16 13.99 26.00
CA ARG A 379 -9.27 14.59 25.24
C ARG A 379 -9.80 13.68 24.13
N TYR A 380 -8.95 12.84 23.53
CA TYR A 380 -9.39 11.88 22.52
C TYR A 380 -10.10 10.67 23.11
N GLY A 381 -9.74 10.25 24.33
CA GLY A 381 -10.38 9.13 25.00
C GLY A 381 -11.84 9.38 25.35
N ASP A 382 -12.17 10.61 25.77
CA ASP A 382 -13.55 11.04 26.07
C ASP A 382 -14.45 11.00 24.82
N VAL A 383 -13.95 11.51 23.68
CA VAL A 383 -14.67 11.47 22.39
C VAL A 383 -14.92 10.04 21.89
N ARG A 384 -14.09 9.07 22.30
CA ARG A 384 -14.11 7.69 21.79
C ARG A 384 -14.56 6.64 22.82
N GLY A 385 -15.04 7.07 23.99
CA GLY A 385 -15.58 6.20 25.04
C GLY A 385 -14.56 5.20 25.62
N THR A 386 -13.28 5.55 25.65
CA THR A 386 -12.22 4.70 26.22
C THR A 386 -11.97 5.09 27.68
N ASP A 387 -11.89 4.12 28.59
CA ASP A 387 -11.54 4.38 29.99
C ASP A 387 -10.12 4.94 30.09
N THR A 388 -10.01 6.23 30.41
CA THR A 388 -8.77 7.00 30.47
C THR A 388 -8.27 7.21 31.89
N HIS A 389 -8.85 6.57 32.90
CA HIS A 389 -8.49 6.83 34.30
C HIS A 389 -7.00 6.61 34.56
N ALA A 390 -6.44 5.48 34.10
CA ALA A 390 -5.02 5.17 34.22
C ALA A 390 -4.11 6.18 33.48
N LEU A 391 -4.58 6.79 32.39
CA LEU A 391 -3.85 7.82 31.67
C LEU A 391 -3.84 9.15 32.44
N SER A 392 -4.95 9.45 33.11
CA SER A 392 -5.11 10.64 33.94
C SER A 392 -4.21 10.59 35.16
N ASP A 393 -4.14 9.43 35.82
CA ASP A 393 -3.27 9.19 36.98
C ASP A 393 -1.79 9.37 36.62
N VAL A 394 -1.36 8.84 35.47
CA VAL A 394 0.03 9.01 35.00
C VAL A 394 0.31 10.46 34.58
N ALA A 395 -0.63 11.14 33.93
CA ALA A 395 -0.47 12.55 33.57
C ALA A 395 -0.36 13.45 34.81
N ALA A 396 -1.15 13.19 35.85
CA ALA A 396 -1.11 13.91 37.13
C ALA A 396 0.23 13.68 37.86
N ALA A 397 0.67 12.43 37.98
CA ALA A 397 1.95 12.09 38.60
C ALA A 397 3.15 12.71 37.86
N LEU A 398 3.08 12.78 36.53
CA LEU A 398 4.12 13.39 35.71
C LEU A 398 4.11 14.92 35.83
N ALA A 399 2.93 15.55 35.89
CA ALA A 399 2.79 16.99 36.13
C ALA A 399 3.36 17.39 37.50
N GLU A 400 3.08 16.63 38.56
CA GLU A 400 3.63 16.88 39.90
C GLU A 400 5.16 16.85 39.90
N ARG A 401 5.76 15.87 39.22
CA ARG A 401 7.22 15.76 39.11
C ARG A 401 7.83 16.90 38.29
N VAL A 402 7.17 17.34 37.21
CA VAL A 402 7.59 18.53 36.46
C VAL A 402 7.56 19.75 37.38
N PHE A 403 6.50 19.95 38.17
CA PHE A 403 6.42 21.11 39.08
C PHE A 403 7.49 21.11 40.17
N VAL A 404 7.81 19.93 40.74
CA VAL A 404 8.86 19.80 41.75
C VAL A 404 10.26 19.97 41.14
N GLY A 405 10.48 19.44 39.94
CA GLY A 405 11.78 19.44 39.28
C GLY A 405 12.11 20.72 38.50
N LEU A 406 11.11 21.54 38.15
CA LEU A 406 11.30 22.72 37.30
C LEU A 406 12.23 23.78 37.95
N PRO A 407 12.09 24.17 39.24
CA PRO A 407 12.97 25.18 39.83
C PRO A 407 14.47 24.84 39.75
N PRO A 408 14.94 23.62 40.11
CA PRO A 408 16.35 23.28 39.94
C PRO A 408 16.77 23.11 38.47
N ALA A 409 15.87 22.61 37.60
CA ALA A 409 16.17 22.43 36.17
C ALA A 409 16.36 23.75 35.39
N CYS A 410 15.81 24.85 35.89
CA CYS A 410 15.97 26.19 35.29
C CYS A 410 17.23 26.94 35.78
N THR A 411 18.13 26.28 36.53
CA THR A 411 19.37 26.90 37.01
C THR A 411 20.53 26.68 36.04
N ALA A 412 21.38 27.70 35.86
CA ALA A 412 22.63 27.63 35.08
C ALA A 412 22.48 27.16 33.61
N LEU A 413 21.34 27.45 32.97
CA LEU A 413 21.12 27.19 31.54
C LEU A 413 21.86 28.24 30.67
N ASP A 414 22.38 27.80 29.53
CA ASP A 414 22.79 28.72 28.46
C ASP A 414 21.57 29.27 27.71
N SER A 415 21.80 30.16 26.74
CA SER A 415 20.71 30.83 26.01
C SER A 415 19.85 29.87 25.19
N ASP A 416 20.44 28.85 24.56
CA ASP A 416 19.73 27.90 23.70
C ASP A 416 18.90 26.90 24.53
N ALA A 417 19.45 26.43 25.66
CA ALA A 417 18.77 25.55 26.59
C ALA A 417 17.63 26.28 27.34
N ALA A 418 17.84 27.56 27.69
CA ALA A 418 16.79 28.39 28.29
C ALA A 418 15.60 28.61 27.33
N GLU A 419 15.85 28.79 26.03
CA GLU A 419 14.79 28.91 25.03
C GLU A 419 14.00 27.60 24.85
N GLN A 420 14.69 26.44 24.81
CA GLN A 420 14.02 25.13 24.78
C GLN A 420 13.17 24.88 26.03
N MET A 421 13.73 25.15 27.21
CA MET A 421 13.00 25.01 28.48
C MET A 421 11.78 25.92 28.55
N ARG A 422 11.87 27.17 28.07
CA ARG A 422 10.72 28.07 27.94
C ARG A 422 9.61 27.45 27.11
N GLY A 423 9.94 26.89 25.94
CA GLY A 423 8.99 26.19 25.08
C GLY A 423 8.32 25.00 25.77
N HIS A 424 9.07 24.23 26.56
CA HIS A 424 8.50 23.13 27.35
C HIS A 424 7.56 23.64 28.45
N VAL A 425 7.92 24.70 29.17
CA VAL A 425 7.08 25.31 30.22
C VAL A 425 5.77 25.85 29.64
N ASP A 426 5.81 26.55 28.51
CA ASP A 426 4.62 27.09 27.85
C ASP A 426 3.66 25.97 27.42
N ALA A 427 4.22 24.87 26.89
CA ALA A 427 3.45 23.68 26.49
C ALA A 427 2.84 22.96 27.71
N VAL A 428 3.60 22.82 28.80
CA VAL A 428 3.13 22.26 30.07
C VAL A 428 2.02 23.11 30.68
N HIS A 429 2.20 24.43 30.73
CA HIS A 429 1.20 25.36 31.28
C HIS A 429 -0.14 25.23 30.56
N THR A 430 -0.10 25.23 29.22
CA THR A 430 -1.30 25.00 28.39
C THR A 430 -1.92 23.64 28.71
N SER A 431 -1.11 22.59 28.78
CA SER A 431 -1.58 21.21 29.02
C SER A 431 -2.20 21.03 30.41
N VAL A 432 -1.65 21.66 31.45
CA VAL A 432 -2.20 21.57 32.81
C VAL A 432 -3.57 22.26 32.90
N GLY A 433 -3.75 23.39 32.21
CA GLY A 433 -5.08 24.03 32.09
C GLY A 433 -6.11 23.08 31.47
N LEU A 434 -5.72 22.39 30.40
CA LEU A 434 -6.58 21.39 29.74
C LEU A 434 -6.84 20.15 30.61
N LEU A 435 -5.86 19.71 31.39
CA LEU A 435 -6.00 18.58 32.32
C LEU A 435 -6.98 18.91 33.46
N GLY A 436 -6.94 20.15 33.97
CA GLY A 436 -7.89 20.64 34.97
C GLY A 436 -9.33 20.66 34.48
N GLU A 437 -9.57 21.08 33.23
CA GLU A 437 -10.89 21.02 32.59
C GLU A 437 -11.39 19.56 32.46
N ALA A 438 -10.52 18.65 32.03
CA ALA A 438 -10.86 17.23 31.81
C ALA A 438 -11.14 16.46 33.11
N LEU A 439 -10.40 16.77 34.18
CA LEU A 439 -10.65 16.21 35.52
C LEU A 439 -11.92 16.79 36.15
N GLY A 440 -12.18 18.09 35.94
CA GLY A 440 -13.37 18.77 36.46
C GLY A 440 -14.68 18.33 35.80
N SER A 441 -14.66 17.91 34.53
CA SER A 441 -15.86 17.38 33.86
C SER A 441 -16.22 15.95 34.29
N ALA A 442 -15.26 15.17 34.80
CA ALA A 442 -15.48 13.81 35.30
C ALA A 442 -16.09 13.78 36.71
N THR A 443 -15.80 14.79 37.54
CA THR A 443 -16.37 14.98 38.87
C THR A 443 -17.53 15.97 38.80
N GLY A 444 -18.71 15.53 38.35
CA GLY A 444 -19.91 16.38 38.37
C GLY A 444 -20.21 16.91 39.77
N THR A 445 -19.85 18.16 40.04
CA THR A 445 -20.40 18.96 41.14
C THR A 445 -20.66 20.34 40.57
N ASP A 446 -21.89 20.53 40.09
CA ASP A 446 -22.42 21.83 39.73
C ASP A 446 -22.58 22.66 41.03
N PRO A 447 -21.85 23.79 41.23
CA PRO A 447 -22.01 24.60 42.43
C PRO A 447 -23.22 25.56 42.35
N GLY A 448 -24.05 25.46 41.31
CA GLY A 448 -25.04 26.48 40.94
C GLY A 448 -26.48 26.28 41.41
N ALA A 449 -26.77 25.53 42.48
CA ALA A 449 -28.17 25.29 42.91
C ALA A 449 -28.37 25.32 44.43
N ALA A 450 -27.97 26.40 45.10
CA ALA A 450 -28.41 26.67 46.47
C ALA A 450 -28.37 28.17 46.84
N SER A 451 -29.29 28.96 46.29
CA SER A 451 -29.77 30.19 46.95
C SER A 451 -31.00 30.74 46.23
N GLY A 452 -32.17 30.72 46.87
CA GLY A 452 -33.32 31.46 46.36
C GLY A 452 -34.71 31.08 46.86
N THR A 453 -34.90 30.65 48.10
CA THR A 453 -36.22 30.69 48.75
C THR A 453 -36.33 31.91 49.65
N GLY A 454 -37.34 32.76 49.39
CA GLY A 454 -38.07 33.53 50.40
C GLY A 454 -37.86 35.05 50.40
N GLY A 455 -38.93 35.80 50.10
CA GLY A 455 -39.07 37.19 50.55
C GLY A 455 -40.05 38.07 49.77
N ALA A 456 -41.30 38.10 50.25
CA ALA A 456 -42.42 39.03 49.99
C ALA A 456 -43.17 38.95 48.64
#